data_AF-A0A8X6RZT1-F1
#
_entry.id   AF-A0A8X6RZT1-F1
#
_cell.length_a   1.000
_cell.length_b   1.000
_cell.length_c   1.000
_cell.angle_alpha   90.00
_cell.angle_beta   90.00
_cell.angle_gamma   90.00
#
_symmetry.space_group_name_H-M   'P 1'
#
loop_
_entity.id
_entity.type
_entity.pdbx_description
1 polymer ?
#
loop_
_entity_poly.entity_id
_entity_poly.type
_entity_poly.pdbx_seq_one_letter_code
_entity_poly.pdbx_strand_id
1 'polypeptide(L)'
;MNDNCRPHRANLVEDILFEEEIVRMEWPVCSPDMNPIEHVWDALRRRVADRQPPPQTLQELERALLEEWDRIPQLVINSLIDSMHQTFSTLLAVRGNHTPY
;
A
#
# COMPACT_ATOMS: atom_id res chain seq x y z
N MET A 1 -4.36 7.61 4.82
CA MET A 1 -4.54 6.26 5.40
C MET A 1 -3.18 5.70 5.79
N ASN A 2 -3.04 5.03 6.93
CA ASN A 2 -1.80 4.38 7.36
C ASN A 2 -2.09 3.11 8.18
N ASP A 3 -1.07 2.30 8.43
CA ASP A 3 -1.15 1.01 9.12
C ASP A 3 -1.36 1.09 10.65
N ASN A 4 -1.55 2.30 11.20
CA ASN A 4 -1.71 2.53 12.63
C ASN A 4 -0.51 2.06 13.49
N CYS A 5 0.68 1.93 12.89
CA CYS A 5 1.91 1.56 13.61
C CYS A 5 2.32 2.64 14.63
N ARG A 6 3.02 2.25 15.71
CA ARG A 6 3.39 3.16 16.81
C ARG A 6 4.11 4.44 16.37
N PRO A 7 5.04 4.44 15.40
CA PRO A 7 5.67 5.67 14.92
C PRO A 7 4.66 6.63 14.27
N HIS A 8 3.64 6.12 13.59
CA HIS A 8 2.57 6.91 12.98
C HIS A 8 1.57 7.51 14.00
N ARG A 9 1.79 7.25 15.30
CA ARG A 9 1.00 7.75 16.44
C ARG A 9 1.80 8.63 17.39
N ALA A 10 3.04 8.94 17.06
CA ALA A 10 3.80 9.89 17.84
C ALA A 10 3.12 11.27 17.76
N ASN A 11 3.11 12.02 18.87
CA ASN A 11 2.49 13.36 18.91
C ASN A 11 3.02 14.27 17.80
N LEU A 12 4.33 14.20 17.52
CA LEU A 12 4.95 14.93 16.40
C LEU A 12 4.29 14.65 15.05
N VAL A 13 3.91 13.40 14.80
CA VAL A 13 3.26 13.01 13.54
C VAL A 13 1.82 13.54 13.51
N GLU A 14 1.10 13.49 14.63
CA GLU A 14 -0.26 14.04 14.72
C GLU A 14 -0.26 15.58 14.56
N ASP A 15 0.73 16.27 15.12
CA ASP A 15 0.92 17.72 14.96
C ASP A 15 1.16 18.10 13.48
N ILE A 16 2.05 17.37 12.78
CA ILE A 16 2.31 17.58 11.35
C ILE A 16 1.06 17.31 10.50
N LEU A 17 0.31 16.24 10.80
CA LEU A 17 -0.93 15.94 10.07
C LEU A 17 -1.97 17.05 10.25
N PHE A 18 -2.03 17.65 11.45
CA PHE A 18 -2.90 18.78 11.72
C PHE A 18 -2.48 20.04 10.96
N GLU A 19 -1.18 20.37 10.94
CA GLU A 19 -0.62 21.52 10.23
C GLU A 19 -0.82 21.43 8.71
N GLU A 20 -0.68 20.23 8.13
CA GLU A 20 -0.86 19.97 6.70
C GLU A 20 -2.34 19.75 6.29
N GLU A 21 -3.28 19.94 7.22
CA GLU A 21 -4.73 19.70 7.03
C GLU A 21 -5.07 18.28 6.50
N ILE A 22 -4.21 17.30 6.82
CA ILE A 22 -4.37 15.91 6.36
C ILE A 22 -5.33 15.18 7.31
N VAL A 23 -6.56 14.96 6.86
CA VAL A 23 -7.53 14.15 7.60
C VAL A 23 -7.13 12.67 7.56
N ARG A 24 -6.92 12.11 8.74
CA ARG A 24 -6.56 10.70 8.90
C ARG A 24 -7.81 9.82 8.80
N MET A 25 -7.78 8.85 7.90
CA MET A 25 -8.82 7.81 7.83
C MET A 25 -8.74 6.90 9.07
N GLU A 26 -9.88 6.63 9.71
CA GLU A 26 -9.97 5.60 10.75
C GLU A 26 -9.74 4.22 10.14
N TRP A 27 -8.78 3.48 10.70
CA TRP A 27 -8.37 2.18 10.19
C TRP A 27 -8.27 1.17 11.34
N PRO A 28 -8.81 -0.06 11.19
CA PRO A 28 -8.68 -1.10 12.20
C PRO A 28 -7.21 -1.43 12.45
N VAL A 29 -6.89 -1.68 13.72
CA VAL A 29 -5.54 -2.03 14.16
C VAL A 29 -5.15 -3.39 13.57
N CYS A 30 -3.95 -3.51 13.01
CA CYS A 30 -3.37 -4.77 12.52
C CYS A 30 -4.06 -5.42 11.29
N SER A 31 -4.48 -4.62 10.30
CA SER A 31 -4.88 -5.14 8.98
C SER A 31 -3.91 -4.70 7.87
N PRO A 32 -2.65 -5.19 7.87
CA PRO A 32 -1.67 -4.87 6.83
C PRO A 32 -2.13 -5.35 5.45
N ASP A 33 -2.89 -6.44 5.40
CA ASP A 33 -3.49 -7.04 4.19
C ASP A 33 -4.46 -6.10 3.44
N MET A 34 -4.78 -4.97 4.04
CA MET A 34 -5.73 -4.02 3.49
C MET A 34 -5.10 -2.68 3.12
N ASN A 35 -3.77 -2.52 3.18
CA ASN A 35 -3.13 -1.29 2.73
C ASN A 35 -2.89 -1.36 1.20
N PRO A 36 -3.47 -0.45 0.37
CA PRO A 36 -3.32 -0.50 -1.09
C PRO A 36 -1.87 -0.49 -1.54
N ILE A 37 -1.00 0.13 -0.75
CA ILE A 37 0.43 0.21 -1.06
C ILE A 37 1.09 -1.17 -1.04
N GLU A 38 0.62 -2.11 -0.21
CA GLU A 38 1.16 -3.48 -0.17
C GLU A 38 0.88 -4.22 -1.47
N HIS A 39 -0.31 -4.03 -2.05
CA HIS A 39 -0.63 -4.59 -3.36
C HIS A 39 0.20 -3.96 -4.49
N VAL A 40 0.48 -2.67 -4.41
CA VAL A 40 1.36 -1.99 -5.37
C VAL A 40 2.80 -2.51 -5.22
N TRP A 41 3.29 -2.69 -3.99
CA TRP A 41 4.61 -3.27 -3.73
C TRP A 41 4.73 -4.70 -4.24
N ASP A 42 3.72 -5.52 -4.06
CA ASP A 42 3.70 -6.89 -4.58
C ASP A 42 3.69 -6.90 -6.11
N ALA A 43 2.89 -6.04 -6.75
CA ALA A 43 2.89 -5.87 -8.20
C ALA A 43 4.24 -5.40 -8.75
N LEU A 44 4.92 -4.48 -8.04
CA LEU A 44 6.26 -4.01 -8.40
C LEU A 44 7.29 -5.13 -8.25
N ARG A 45 7.25 -5.87 -7.13
CA ARG A 45 8.15 -7.00 -6.86
C ARG A 45 8.06 -8.05 -7.96
N ARG A 46 6.84 -8.43 -8.37
CA ARG A 46 6.62 -9.39 -9.45
C ARG A 46 7.21 -8.90 -10.77
N ARG A 47 6.95 -7.64 -11.15
CA ARG A 47 7.52 -7.04 -12.38
C ARG A 47 9.05 -7.05 -12.40
N VAL A 48 9.67 -6.70 -11.27
CA VAL A 48 11.14 -6.73 -11.15
C VAL A 48 11.68 -8.15 -11.21
N ALA A 49 10.99 -9.12 -10.61
CA ALA A 49 11.37 -10.53 -10.64
C ALA A 49 11.24 -11.14 -12.05
N ASP A 50 10.28 -10.68 -12.86
CA ASP A 50 10.05 -11.14 -14.23
C ASP A 50 11.05 -10.55 -15.25
N ARG A 51 11.93 -9.62 -14.84
CA ARG A 51 12.92 -9.01 -15.75
C ARG A 51 13.95 -10.04 -16.21
N GLN A 52 14.29 -9.97 -17.50
CA GLN A 52 15.38 -10.75 -18.09
C GLN A 52 16.38 -9.82 -18.81
N PRO A 53 17.67 -9.84 -18.42
CA PRO A 53 18.23 -10.56 -17.28
C PRO A 53 17.76 -9.98 -15.93
N PRO A 54 17.73 -10.78 -14.85
CA PRO A 54 17.44 -10.26 -13.53
C PRO A 54 18.56 -9.32 -13.07
N PRO A 55 18.25 -8.27 -12.28
CA PRO A 55 19.27 -7.39 -11.72
C PRO A 55 20.22 -8.16 -10.80
N GLN A 56 21.53 -7.98 -10.99
CA GLN A 56 22.58 -8.69 -10.27
C GLN A 56 23.29 -7.79 -9.24
N THR A 57 23.14 -6.47 -9.36
CA THR A 57 23.72 -5.49 -8.46
C THR A 57 22.65 -4.61 -7.80
N LEU A 58 22.99 -3.97 -6.68
CA LEU A 58 22.10 -3.03 -6.00
C LEU A 58 21.68 -1.86 -6.92
N GLN A 59 22.62 -1.35 -7.72
CA GLN A 59 22.36 -0.27 -8.68
C GLN A 59 21.42 -0.70 -9.81
N GLU A 60 21.57 -1.94 -10.30
CA GLU A 60 20.65 -2.50 -11.28
C GLU A 60 19.25 -2.72 -10.69
N LEU A 61 19.18 -3.15 -9.43
CA LEU A 61 17.90 -3.32 -8.73
C LEU A 61 17.20 -1.98 -8.52
N GLU A 62 17.92 -0.94 -8.07
CA GLU A 62 17.38 0.41 -7.88
C GLU A 62 16.83 0.97 -9.19
N ARG A 63 17.62 0.91 -10.27
CA ARG A 63 17.16 1.31 -11.60
C ARG A 63 15.95 0.49 -12.04
N ALA A 64 15.97 -0.83 -11.80
CA ALA A 64 14.88 -1.69 -12.21
C ALA A 64 13.58 -1.36 -11.47
N LEU A 65 13.66 -1.00 -10.19
CA LEU A 65 12.51 -0.57 -9.39
C LEU A 65 11.92 0.73 -9.93
N LEU A 66 12.75 1.74 -10.23
CA LEU A 66 12.27 3.02 -10.79
C LEU A 66 11.61 2.83 -12.15
N GLU A 67 12.25 2.07 -13.04
CA GLU A 67 11.71 1.82 -14.39
C GLU A 67 10.41 1.02 -14.36
N GLU A 68 10.30 -0.02 -13.52
CA GLU A 68 9.05 -0.77 -13.42
C GLU A 68 7.96 0.03 -12.72
N TRP A 69 8.32 0.88 -11.74
CA TRP A 69 7.38 1.80 -11.10
C TRP A 69 6.74 2.76 -12.11
N ASP A 70 7.55 3.41 -12.94
CA ASP A 70 7.07 4.33 -13.98
C ASP A 70 6.21 3.64 -15.05
N ARG A 71 6.38 2.33 -15.21
CA ARG A 71 5.58 1.51 -16.14
C ARG A 71 4.25 1.05 -15.57
N ILE A 72 4.01 1.16 -14.26
CA ILE A 72 2.72 0.79 -13.65
C ILE A 72 1.67 1.80 -14.13
N PRO A 73 0.67 1.38 -14.92
CA PRO A 73 -0.37 2.31 -15.34
C PRO A 73 -1.16 2.80 -14.14
N GLN A 74 -1.51 4.08 -14.11
CA GLN A 74 -2.35 4.66 -13.06
C GLN A 74 -3.68 3.90 -12.89
N LEU A 75 -4.22 3.32 -13.98
CA LEU A 75 -5.41 2.48 -13.93
C LEU A 75 -5.24 1.26 -13.01
N VAL A 76 -4.06 0.64 -13.01
CA VAL A 76 -3.76 -0.49 -12.11
C VAL A 76 -3.76 -0.02 -10.67
N ILE A 77 -3.11 1.11 -10.37
CA ILE A 77 -3.11 1.71 -9.04
C ILE A 77 -4.54 2.02 -8.58
N ASN A 78 -5.35 2.64 -9.44
CA ASN A 78 -6.74 2.98 -9.13
C ASN A 78 -7.58 1.71 -8.87
N SER A 79 -7.43 0.67 -9.69
CA SER A 79 -8.15 -0.60 -9.48
C SER A 79 -7.80 -1.29 -8.16
N LEU A 80 -6.55 -1.17 -7.70
CA LEU A 80 -6.11 -1.69 -6.40
C LEU A 80 -6.71 -0.89 -5.24
N ILE A 81 -6.78 0.43 -5.38
CA ILE A 81 -7.44 1.32 -4.41
C ILE A 81 -8.95 0.99 -4.33
N ASP A 82 -9.62 0.83 -5.48
CA ASP A 82 -11.04 0.48 -5.55
C ASP A 82 -11.33 -0.89 -4.92
N SER A 83 -10.48 -1.89 -5.20
CA SER A 83 -10.57 -3.21 -4.58
C SER A 83 -10.45 -3.13 -3.06
N MET A 84 -9.54 -2.29 -2.53
CA MET A 84 -9.43 -2.08 -1.09
C MET A 84 -10.71 -1.48 -0.52
N HIS A 85 -11.29 -0.45 -1.14
CA HIS A 85 -12.54 0.16 -0.67
C HIS A 85 -13.68 -0.85 -0.62
N GLN A 86 -13.75 -1.77 -1.59
CA GLN A 86 -14.72 -2.86 -1.60
C GLN A 86 -14.46 -3.87 -0.47
N THR A 87 -13.21 -4.28 -0.26
CA THR A 87 -12.82 -5.19 0.83
C THR A 87 -13.12 -4.58 2.20
N PHE A 88 -12.81 -3.30 2.40
CA PHE A 88 -13.09 -2.56 3.63
C PHE A 88 -14.59 -2.43 3.91
N SER A 89 -15.37 -2.07 2.88
CA SER A 89 -16.84 -2.01 2.99
C SER A 89 -17.43 -3.36 3.35
N THR A 90 -16.89 -4.43 2.77
CA THR A 90 -17.30 -5.82 3.06
C THR A 90 -16.97 -6.18 4.51
N LEU A 91 -15.76 -5.92 5.00
CA LEU A 91 -15.35 -6.23 6.37
C LEU A 91 -16.13 -5.46 7.44
N LEU A 92 -16.46 -4.19 7.19
CA LEU A 92 -17.36 -3.42 8.03
C LEU A 92 -18.76 -4.04 8.09
N ALA A 93 -19.26 -4.56 6.96
CA ALA A 93 -20.54 -5.26 6.90
C ALA A 93 -20.52 -6.60 7.65
N VAL A 94 -19.38 -7.32 7.68
CA VAL A 94 -19.24 -8.60 8.41
C VAL A 94 -18.91 -8.43 9.91
N ARG A 95 -18.80 -7.19 10.43
CA ARG A 95 -18.44 -6.90 11.84
C ARG A 95 -17.19 -7.66 12.32
N GLY A 96 -16.17 -7.82 11.48
CA GLY A 96 -14.91 -8.46 11.86
C GLY A 96 -14.88 -9.99 11.84
N ASN A 97 -15.90 -10.65 11.29
CA ASN A 97 -15.79 -12.08 10.98
C ASN A 97 -15.02 -12.31 9.66
N HIS A 98 -14.20 -13.37 9.65
CA HIS A 98 -13.26 -13.71 8.57
C HIS A 98 -13.93 -13.74 7.18
N THR A 99 -13.37 -12.99 6.23
CA THR A 99 -13.61 -13.21 4.80
C THR A 99 -12.72 -14.36 4.31
N PRO A 100 -13.26 -15.33 3.55
CA PRO A 100 -12.45 -16.37 2.94
C PRO A 100 -11.70 -15.76 1.76
N TYR A 101 -10.37 -15.74 1.87
CA TYR A 101 -9.47 -15.59 0.73
C TYR A 101 -9.18 -16.96 0.13
#